data_AF-A0A933WJB6-F1
#
_entry.id   AF-A0A933WJB6-F1
#
_cell.length_a   1.000
_cell.length_b   1.000
_cell.length_c   1.000
_cell.angle_alpha   90.00
_cell.angle_beta   90.00
_cell.angle_gamma   90.00
#
_symmetry.space_group_name_H-M   'P 1'
#
loop_
_entity.id
_entity.type
_entity.pdbx_description
1 polymer ?
#
loop_
_entity_poly.entity_id
_entity_poly.type
_entity_poly.pdbx_seq_one_letter_code
_entity_poly.pdbx_strand_id
1 'polypeptide(L)'
;VKNIEDVLNSNCKREIAEMNSIADTEGALIKTRLEEGDIHRKIVEVAEEERCDIIIMGARRRRNWISRFLGDHVVEKVINQAPCPVFVVNS
;
A
#
# COMPACT_ATOMS: atom_id res chain seq x y z
N VAL A 1 -5.03 -18.61 22.51
CA VAL A 1 -5.54 -17.41 21.80
C VAL A 1 -4.42 -16.98 20.86
N LYS A 2 -4.61 -17.03 19.53
CA LYS A 2 -3.56 -16.56 18.60
C LYS A 2 -3.39 -15.06 18.79
N ASN A 3 -2.15 -14.59 18.93
CA ASN A 3 -1.85 -13.16 19.09
C ASN A 3 -2.34 -12.41 17.84
N ILE A 4 -2.96 -11.23 18.02
CA ILE A 4 -3.48 -10.42 16.90
C ILE A 4 -2.32 -10.02 15.96
N GLU A 5 -1.14 -9.79 16.53
CA GLU A 5 0.09 -9.53 15.78
C GLU A 5 0.47 -10.70 14.86
N ASP A 6 0.34 -11.95 15.33
CA ASP A 6 0.64 -13.14 14.52
C ASP A 6 -0.32 -13.25 13.33
N VAL A 7 -1.60 -12.91 13.53
CA VAL A 7 -2.61 -12.92 12.47
C VAL A 7 -2.31 -11.84 11.42
N LEU A 8 -1.99 -10.62 11.86
CA LEU A 8 -1.63 -9.51 10.95
C LEU A 8 -0.37 -9.84 10.14
N ASN A 9 0.66 -10.38 10.80
CA ASN A 9 1.92 -10.77 10.16
C ASN A 9 1.74 -11.92 9.17
N SER A 10 0.92 -12.92 9.51
CA SER A 10 0.67 -14.06 8.60
C SER A 10 -0.05 -13.65 7.32
N ASN A 11 -0.99 -12.70 7.39
CA ASN A 11 -1.70 -12.18 6.22
C ASN A 11 -0.77 -11.36 5.33
N CYS A 12 0.03 -10.46 5.91
CA CYS A 12 0.99 -9.65 5.12
C CYS A 12 2.00 -10.53 4.39
N LYS A 13 2.52 -11.58 5.05
CA LYS A 13 3.42 -12.56 4.42
C LYS A 13 2.80 -13.25 3.21
N ARG A 14 1.51 -13.60 3.28
CA ARG A 14 0.79 -14.24 2.17
C ARG A 14 0.65 -13.30 0.98
N GLU A 15 0.23 -12.06 1.21
CA GLU A 15 0.06 -11.06 0.14
C GLU A 15 1.41 -10.74 -0.54
N ILE A 16 2.49 -10.58 0.23
CA ILE A 16 3.84 -10.39 -0.31
C ILE A 16 4.28 -11.59 -1.16
N ALA A 17 4.02 -12.82 -0.70
CA ALA A 17 4.35 -14.04 -1.46
C ALA A 17 3.58 -14.12 -2.79
N GLU A 18 2.32 -13.72 -2.80
CA GLU A 18 1.50 -13.65 -4.01
C GLU A 18 2.04 -12.61 -5.01
N MET A 19 2.44 -11.43 -4.53
CA MET A 19 3.07 -10.40 -5.36
C MET A 19 4.38 -10.87 -5.99
N ASN A 20 5.23 -11.59 -5.23
CA ASN A 20 6.46 -12.19 -5.76
C ASN A 20 6.14 -13.21 -6.86
N SER A 21 5.16 -14.09 -6.65
CA SER A 21 4.77 -15.07 -7.67
C SER A 21 4.30 -14.42 -8.97
N ILE A 22 3.54 -13.31 -8.89
CA ILE A 22 3.10 -12.57 -10.07
C ILE A 22 4.30 -11.94 -10.78
N ALA A 23 5.18 -11.28 -10.02
CA ALA A 23 6.37 -10.64 -10.57
C ALA A 23 7.32 -11.63 -11.27
N ASP A 24 7.52 -12.82 -10.68
CA ASP A 24 8.33 -13.88 -11.29
C ASP A 24 7.72 -14.35 -12.62
N THR A 25 6.39 -14.47 -12.68
CA THR A 25 5.66 -14.88 -13.89
C THR A 25 5.78 -13.84 -14.99
N GLU A 26 5.70 -12.56 -14.64
CA GLU A 26 5.78 -11.43 -15.57
C GLU A 26 7.22 -10.98 -15.87
N GLY A 27 8.24 -11.59 -15.23
CA GLY A 27 9.64 -11.22 -15.37
C GLY A 27 9.98 -9.82 -14.81
N ALA A 28 9.19 -9.33 -13.85
CA ALA A 28 9.36 -8.01 -13.26
C ALA A 28 10.28 -8.06 -12.04
N LEU A 29 11.25 -7.13 -11.96
CA LEU A 29 12.04 -6.95 -10.75
C LEU A 29 11.20 -6.22 -9.70
N ILE A 30 10.98 -6.86 -8.56
CA ILE A 30 10.27 -6.24 -7.44
C ILE A 30 11.09 -6.25 -6.16
N LYS A 31 10.92 -5.18 -5.37
CA LYS A 31 11.41 -5.05 -4.00
C LYS A 31 10.20 -4.85 -3.11
N THR A 32 9.93 -5.80 -2.24
CA THR A 32 8.80 -5.74 -1.30
C THR A 32 9.25 -5.18 0.04
N ARG A 33 8.50 -4.24 0.60
CA ARG A 33 8.77 -3.61 1.90
C ARG A 33 7.51 -3.62 2.75
N LEU A 34 7.64 -4.02 4.01
CA LEU A 34 6.56 -3.97 5.01
C LEU A 34 6.91 -2.86 6.01
N GLU A 35 6.04 -1.87 6.10
CA GLU A 35 6.19 -0.73 7.01
C GLU A 35 5.08 -0.71 8.05
N GLU A 36 5.42 -0.26 9.26
CA GLU A 36 4.47 0.04 10.33
C GLU A 36 4.44 1.55 10.61
N GLY A 37 3.26 2.07 10.93
CA GLY A 37 3.06 3.48 11.22
C GLY A 37 1.85 4.07 10.50
N ASP A 38 1.82 5.39 10.38
CA ASP A 38 0.77 6.07 9.63
C ASP A 38 0.93 5.83 8.12
N ILE A 39 -0.05 5.13 7.53
CA ILE A 39 -0.01 4.63 6.15
C ILE A 39 0.40 5.71 5.14
N HIS A 40 -0.24 6.90 5.18
CA HIS A 40 0.05 7.92 4.16
C HIS A 40 1.46 8.50 4.32
N ARG A 41 1.94 8.64 5.56
CA ARG A 41 3.30 9.12 5.83
C ARG A 41 4.34 8.11 5.39
N LYS A 42 4.15 6.83 5.74
CA LYS A 42 5.08 5.76 5.34
C LYS A 42 5.18 5.63 3.82
N ILE A 43 4.09 5.79 3.08
CA ILE A 43 4.12 5.79 1.61
C ILE A 43 4.97 6.95 1.07
N VAL A 44 4.76 8.17 1.58
CA VAL A 44 5.50 9.37 1.16
C VAL A 44 6.99 9.24 1.52
N GLU A 45 7.30 8.85 2.76
CA GLU A 45 8.68 8.61 3.23
C GLU A 45 9.41 7.61 2.34
N VAL A 46 8.81 6.46 2.04
CA VAL A 46 9.43 5.44 1.17
C VAL A 46 9.66 5.98 -0.24
N ALA A 47 8.71 6.74 -0.78
CA ALA A 47 8.86 7.33 -2.11
C ALA A 47 10.00 8.36 -2.17
N GLU A 48 10.21 9.14 -1.09
CA GLU A 48 11.35 10.05 -0.96
C GLU A 48 12.68 9.29 -0.80
N GLU A 49 12.72 8.29 0.09
CA GLU A 49 13.90 7.47 0.40
C GLU A 49 14.42 6.72 -0.84
N GLU A 50 13.51 6.10 -1.59
CA GLU A 50 13.83 5.31 -2.79
C GLU A 50 13.86 6.16 -4.07
N ARG A 51 13.53 7.46 -3.97
CA ARG A 51 13.43 8.41 -5.10
C ARG A 51 12.54 7.87 -6.23
N CYS A 52 11.34 7.43 -5.87
CA CYS A 52 10.39 6.88 -6.83
C CYS A 52 9.94 7.93 -7.86
N ASP A 53 9.90 7.55 -9.14
CA ASP A 53 9.40 8.42 -10.21
C ASP A 53 7.87 8.55 -10.22
N ILE A 54 7.17 7.55 -9.66
CA ILE A 54 5.71 7.48 -9.59
C ILE A 54 5.25 6.62 -8.41
N ILE A 55 4.15 7.02 -7.78
CA ILE A 55 3.43 6.18 -6.81
C ILE A 55 2.18 5.61 -7.49
N ILE A 56 2.03 4.28 -7.49
CA ILE A 56 0.82 3.61 -7.96
C ILE A 56 0.03 3.11 -6.77
N MET A 57 -1.25 3.51 -6.68
CA MET A 57 -2.14 3.09 -5.60
C MET A 57 -3.42 2.49 -6.15
N GLY A 58 -3.89 1.41 -5.52
CA GLY A 58 -5.23 0.88 -5.78
C GLY A 58 -6.30 1.68 -5.06
N ALA A 59 -7.36 2.08 -5.77
CA ALA A 59 -8.57 2.68 -5.20
C ALA A 59 -9.49 1.59 -4.62
N ARG A 60 -9.03 0.80 -3.64
CA ARG A 60 -9.87 -0.26 -3.08
C ARG A 60 -11.02 0.34 -2.27
N ARG A 61 -12.22 0.38 -2.86
CA ARG A 61 -13.48 0.71 -2.18
C ARG A 61 -13.78 -0.37 -1.12
N ARG A 62 -13.42 -0.15 0.15
CA ARG A 62 -14.06 -0.91 1.23
C ARG A 62 -15.56 -0.63 1.16
N ARG A 63 -16.32 -1.71 0.99
CA ARG A 63 -17.78 -1.73 0.75
C ARG A 63 -18.56 -1.41 2.02
N ASN A 64 -18.11 -0.44 2.81
CA ASN A 64 -18.74 -0.02 4.06
C ASN A 64 -19.15 1.44 3.89
N TRP A 65 -20.45 1.69 3.80
CA TRP A 65 -21.02 3.04 3.72
C TRP A 65 -20.51 3.97 4.86
N ILE A 66 -20.15 3.40 6.01
CA ILE A 66 -19.56 4.10 7.17
C ILE A 66 -18.13 4.61 6.91
N SER A 67 -17.30 3.92 6.12
CA SER A 67 -15.93 4.38 5.80
C SER A 67 -15.89 5.50 4.76
N ARG A 68 -17.03 5.84 4.13
CA ARG A 68 -17.14 7.02 3.27
C ARG A 68 -17.39 8.31 4.06
N PHE A 69 -17.90 8.20 5.29
CA PHE A 69 -18.19 9.33 6.17
C PHE A 69 -17.07 9.61 7.18
N LEU A 70 -16.24 8.61 7.48
CA LEU A 70 -15.06 8.75 8.34
C LEU A 70 -13.86 9.05 7.43
N GLY A 71 -13.56 10.34 7.26
CA GLY A 71 -12.56 10.90 6.34
C GLY A 71 -11.11 10.48 6.58
N ASP A 72 -10.80 9.20 6.37
CA ASP A 72 -9.42 8.72 6.22
C ASP A 72 -9.15 8.35 4.76
N HIS A 73 -9.05 9.38 3.92
CA HIS A 73 -8.71 9.23 2.52
C HIS A 73 -7.18 9.14 2.37
N VAL A 74 -6.60 7.97 2.65
CA VAL A 74 -5.16 7.71 2.48
C VAL A 74 -4.68 8.15 1.09
N VAL A 75 -5.44 7.84 0.05
CA VAL A 75 -5.13 8.24 -1.33
C VAL A 75 -5.04 9.76 -1.47
N GLU A 76 -6.01 10.51 -0.92
CA GLU A 76 -6.00 11.98 -0.96
C GLU A 76 -4.81 12.55 -0.18
N LYS A 77 -4.52 12.00 1.00
CA LYS A 77 -3.37 12.41 1.81
C LYS A 77 -2.05 12.19 1.09
N VAL A 78 -1.90 11.06 0.38
CA VAL A 78 -0.71 10.77 -0.43
C VAL A 78 -0.65 11.70 -1.64
N ILE A 79 -1.74 11.91 -2.38
CA ILE A 79 -1.78 12.86 -3.52
C ILE A 79 -1.31 14.26 -3.08
N ASN A 80 -1.72 14.71 -1.90
CA ASN A 80 -1.37 16.04 -1.40
C ASN A 80 0.08 16.18 -0.93
N GLN A 81 0.76 15.09 -0.60
CA GLN A 81 2.10 15.12 0.04
C GLN A 81 3.18 14.40 -0.76
N ALA A 82 2.83 13.70 -1.84
CA ALA A 82 3.78 12.88 -2.59
C ALA A 82 4.89 13.73 -3.25
N PRO A 83 6.14 13.23 -3.26
CA PRO A 83 7.25 13.89 -3.95
C PRO A 83 7.19 13.74 -5.47
N CYS A 84 6.27 12.90 -5.98
CA CYS A 84 6.16 12.54 -7.39
C CYS A 84 4.68 12.27 -7.77
N PRO A 85 4.37 12.13 -9.08
CA PRO A 85 3.01 11.85 -9.54
C PRO A 85 2.40 10.62 -8.88
N VAL A 86 1.10 10.69 -8.60
CA VAL A 86 0.33 9.58 -8.03
C VAL A 86 -0.68 9.08 -9.07
N PHE A 87 -0.56 7.81 -9.46
CA PHE A 87 -1.48 7.15 -10.38
C PHE A 87 -2.41 6.21 -9.61
N VAL A 88 -3.70 6.54 -9.63
CA VAL A 88 -4.72 5.80 -8.90
C VAL A 88 -5.46 4.87 -9.85
N VAL A 89 -5.34 3.56 -9.62
CA VAL A 89 -5.98 2.53 -10.43
C VAL A 89 -7.27 2.08 -9.75
N ASN A 90 -8.37 2.08 -10.50
CA ASN A 90 -9.65 1.53 -10.04
C ASN A 90 -9.78 0.08 -10.53
N SER A 91 -9.72 -0.87 -9.60
CA SER A 91 -9.83 -2.32 -9.82
C SER A 91 -11.12 -2.88 -9.25
#